data_AF-S7WX79-F1
#
_entry.id   AF-S7WX79-F1
#
_cell.length_a   1.000
_cell.length_b   1.000
_cell.length_c   1.000
_cell.angle_alpha   90.00
_cell.angle_beta   90.00
_cell.angle_gamma   90.00
#
_symmetry.space_group_name_H-M   'P 1'
#
loop_
_entity.id
_entity.type
_entity.pdbx_description
1 polymer ?
#
loop_
_entity_poly.entity_id
_entity_poly.type
_entity_poly.pdbx_seq_one_letter_code
_entity_poly.pdbx_strand_id
1 'polypeptide(L)'
;MDNNDLPPNDKKWNLYSSKKIFLPTILILLYLTILFVPISLEQESHLLVFFGRFHPLVLHFPIVLILITTGFILMGFFNPNFNKPIIIRSLLWASVFFSFITIVAGFLLFIAEAYSGDMVNNHLDGALITGISISVCLIIYESNLHQKLKGGFVFTCFLD
;
A
#
# COMPACT_ATOMS: atom_id res chain seq x y z
N MET A 1 -26.51 -13.33 37.29
CA MET A 1 -25.52 -12.52 36.56
C MET A 1 -25.92 -12.58 35.10
N ASP A 2 -26.15 -11.41 34.53
CA ASP A 2 -26.66 -11.17 33.19
C ASP A 2 -25.63 -11.61 32.13
N ASN A 3 -26.09 -12.30 31.09
CA ASN A 3 -25.27 -12.83 29.99
C ASN A 3 -25.28 -11.90 28.75
N ASN A 4 -25.59 -10.61 28.90
CA ASN A 4 -25.79 -9.67 27.78
C ASN A 4 -24.56 -8.86 27.34
N ASP A 5 -23.34 -9.14 27.81
CA ASP A 5 -22.16 -8.31 27.49
C ASP A 5 -21.33 -8.74 26.26
N LEU A 6 -21.83 -9.65 25.41
CA LEU A 6 -21.18 -9.97 24.14
C LEU A 6 -21.73 -9.08 23.02
N PRO A 7 -20.96 -8.12 22.46
CA PRO A 7 -21.47 -7.29 21.38
C PRO A 7 -21.70 -8.13 20.11
N PRO A 8 -22.77 -7.88 19.33
CA PRO A 8 -23.14 -8.61 18.11
C PRO A 8 -22.25 -8.25 16.89
N ASN A 9 -20.96 -7.98 17.12
CA ASN A 9 -20.12 -7.16 16.25
C ASN A 9 -19.06 -7.96 15.46
N ASP A 10 -18.90 -9.26 15.71
CA ASP A 10 -17.91 -10.13 15.07
C ASP A 10 -18.07 -10.21 13.53
N LYS A 11 -19.32 -10.28 13.03
CA LYS A 11 -19.62 -10.26 11.59
C LYS A 11 -19.33 -8.91 10.96
N LYS A 12 -19.65 -7.80 11.65
CA LYS A 12 -19.47 -6.44 11.12
C LYS A 12 -17.99 -6.08 10.99
N TRP A 13 -17.15 -6.51 11.95
CA TRP A 13 -15.70 -6.34 11.88
C TRP A 13 -15.05 -7.21 10.80
N ASN A 14 -15.44 -8.48 10.65
CA ASN A 14 -14.95 -9.33 9.56
C ASN A 14 -15.30 -8.75 8.18
N LEU A 15 -16.51 -8.21 8.02
CA LEU A 15 -16.95 -7.59 6.76
C LEU A 15 -16.24 -6.26 6.48
N TYR A 16 -15.95 -5.46 7.52
CA TYR A 16 -15.23 -4.20 7.38
C TYR A 16 -13.74 -4.41 7.09
N SER A 17 -13.11 -5.39 7.74
CA SER A 17 -11.72 -5.78 7.50
C SER A 17 -11.53 -6.39 6.11
N SER A 18 -12.45 -7.26 5.65
CA SER A 18 -12.38 -7.84 4.30
C SER A 18 -12.45 -6.77 3.21
N LYS A 19 -13.31 -5.75 3.38
CA LYS A 19 -13.38 -4.60 2.45
C LYS A 19 -12.08 -3.80 2.38
N LYS A 20 -11.32 -3.69 3.48
CA LYS A 20 -10.04 -2.96 3.50
C LYS A 20 -8.90 -3.70 2.82
N ILE A 21 -8.88 -5.03 2.91
CA ILE A 21 -7.87 -5.87 2.25
C ILE A 21 -8.18 -6.02 0.75
N PHE A 22 -9.46 -5.91 0.37
CA PHE A 22 -9.91 -5.99 -1.01
C PHE A 22 -9.26 -4.93 -1.92
N LEU A 23 -9.18 -3.67 -1.45
CA LEU A 23 -8.60 -2.58 -2.23
C LEU A 23 -7.12 -2.78 -2.60
N PRO A 24 -6.18 -3.01 -1.65
CA PRO A 24 -4.78 -3.27 -2.01
C PRO A 24 -4.61 -4.56 -2.82
N THR A 25 -5.49 -5.55 -2.66
CA THR A 25 -5.47 -6.77 -3.49
C THR A 25 -5.78 -6.46 -4.95
N ILE A 26 -6.79 -5.63 -5.21
CA ILE A 26 -7.10 -5.16 -6.57
C ILE A 26 -5.92 -4.38 -7.16
N LEU A 27 -5.29 -3.50 -6.37
CA LEU A 27 -4.14 -2.73 -6.84
C LEU A 27 -2.97 -3.63 -7.23
N ILE A 28 -2.67 -4.67 -6.43
CA ILE A 28 -1.64 -5.65 -6.78
C ILE A 28 -1.97 -6.34 -8.10
N LEU A 29 -3.22 -6.80 -8.28
CA LEU A 29 -3.63 -7.43 -9.53
C LEU A 29 -3.46 -6.47 -10.71
N LEU A 30 -3.85 -5.21 -10.56
CA LEU A 30 -3.66 -4.19 -11.58
C LEU A 30 -2.18 -4.00 -11.93
N TYR A 31 -1.29 -3.88 -10.94
CA TYR A 31 0.14 -3.74 -11.19
C TYR A 31 0.73 -4.96 -11.89
N LEU A 32 0.29 -6.17 -11.52
CA LEU A 32 0.69 -7.41 -12.20
C LEU A 32 0.21 -7.42 -13.64
N THR A 33 -1.02 -7.00 -13.93
CA THR A 33 -1.49 -6.92 -15.32
C THR A 33 -0.63 -5.97 -16.15
N ILE A 34 -0.25 -4.81 -15.62
CA ILE A 34 0.62 -3.85 -16.32
C ILE A 34 2.02 -4.45 -16.56
N LEU A 35 2.56 -5.19 -15.60
CA LEU A 35 3.89 -5.81 -15.69
C LEU A 35 3.99 -6.90 -16.78
N PHE A 36 2.91 -7.67 -16.98
CA PHE A 36 2.92 -8.81 -17.91
C PHE A 36 2.34 -8.51 -19.30
N VAL A 37 1.66 -7.38 -19.48
CA VAL A 37 1.05 -7.01 -20.76
C VAL A 37 2.05 -6.21 -21.60
N PRO A 38 2.41 -6.66 -22.82
CA PRO A 38 3.23 -5.87 -23.72
C PRO A 38 2.47 -4.61 -24.14
N ILE A 39 3.07 -3.45 -23.90
CA ILE A 39 2.46 -2.14 -24.19
C ILE A 39 2.79 -1.75 -25.63
N SER A 40 1.76 -1.63 -26.47
CA SER A 40 1.87 -1.07 -27.82
C SER A 40 1.82 0.46 -27.73
N LEU A 41 2.88 1.14 -28.17
CA LEU A 41 3.01 2.60 -28.10
C LEU A 41 2.56 3.24 -29.43
N GLU A 42 1.29 3.64 -29.53
CA GLU A 42 0.76 4.30 -30.74
C GLU A 42 0.09 5.66 -30.48
N GLN A 43 0.18 6.21 -29.26
CA GLN A 43 -0.67 7.34 -28.86
C GLN A 43 0.08 8.57 -28.34
N GLU A 44 0.37 9.50 -29.26
CA GLU A 44 0.78 10.87 -28.96
C GLU A 44 -0.43 11.67 -28.43
N SER A 45 -0.41 12.10 -27.17
CA SER A 45 -1.43 13.02 -26.66
C SER A 45 -0.88 14.03 -25.65
N HIS A 46 -1.06 15.31 -25.98
CA HIS A 46 -0.50 16.42 -25.21
C HIS A 46 -1.01 16.49 -23.75
N LEU A 47 -2.25 16.06 -23.50
CA LEU A 47 -2.81 16.03 -22.15
C LEU A 47 -2.17 14.95 -21.28
N LEU A 48 -1.89 13.76 -21.83
CA LEU A 48 -1.22 12.69 -21.09
C LEU A 48 0.22 13.08 -20.74
N VAL A 49 0.94 13.72 -21.67
CA VAL A 49 2.29 14.27 -21.42
C VAL A 49 2.26 15.32 -20.31
N PHE A 50 1.29 16.24 -20.34
CA PHE A 50 1.17 17.30 -19.33
C PHE A 50 1.02 16.73 -17.91
N PHE A 51 0.10 15.77 -17.71
CA PHE A 51 -0.07 15.12 -16.42
C PHE A 51 1.12 14.23 -16.05
N GLY A 52 1.71 13.54 -17.03
CA GLY A 52 2.89 12.69 -16.83
C GLY A 52 4.12 13.46 -16.32
N ARG A 53 4.33 14.69 -16.77
CA ARG A 53 5.46 15.54 -16.33
C ARG A 53 5.42 15.94 -14.86
N PHE A 54 4.28 15.82 -14.18
CA PHE A 54 4.21 15.98 -12.72
C PHE A 54 4.72 14.76 -11.95
N HIS A 55 4.99 13.63 -12.62
CA HIS A 55 5.45 12.41 -11.98
C HIS A 55 6.65 12.60 -11.03
N PRO A 56 7.72 13.35 -11.38
CA PRO A 56 8.83 13.59 -10.45
C PRO A 56 8.41 14.32 -9.18
N LEU A 57 7.45 15.24 -9.24
CA LEU A 57 6.94 15.95 -8.06
C LEU A 57 6.10 15.01 -7.18
N VAL A 58 5.28 14.16 -7.80
CA VAL A 58 4.42 13.23 -7.07
C VAL A 58 5.22 12.06 -6.48
N LEU A 59 6.33 11.66 -7.12
CA LEU A 59 7.22 10.57 -6.69
C LEU A 59 7.91 10.82 -5.33
N HIS A 60 8.14 12.07 -4.94
CA HIS A 60 8.78 12.35 -3.66
C HIS A 60 7.90 11.96 -2.46
N PHE A 61 6.58 12.04 -2.62
CA PHE A 61 5.62 11.71 -1.56
C PHE A 61 5.68 10.24 -1.12
N PRO A 62 5.52 9.24 -2.00
CA PRO A 62 5.58 7.83 -1.58
C PRO A 62 6.95 7.46 -1.03
N ILE A 63 8.05 7.97 -1.60
CA ILE A 63 9.40 7.65 -1.10
C ILE A 63 9.57 8.12 0.35
N VAL A 64 9.23 9.38 0.64
CA VAL A 64 9.34 9.92 2.00
C VAL A 64 8.41 9.18 2.96
N LEU A 65 7.17 8.88 2.55
CA LEU A 65 6.23 8.14 3.40
C LEU A 65 6.69 6.72 3.70
N ILE A 66 7.24 6.00 2.72
CA ILE A 66 7.79 4.65 2.91
C ILE A 66 8.99 4.69 3.87
N LEU A 67 9.88 5.68 3.72
CA LEU A 67 11.04 5.84 4.62
C LEU A 67 10.62 6.14 6.06
N ILE A 68 9.67 7.07 6.27
CA ILE A 68 9.17 7.36 7.62
C ILE A 68 8.44 6.14 8.20
N THR A 69 7.62 5.45 7.40
CA THR A 69 6.90 4.24 7.82
C THR A 69 7.88 3.17 8.29
N THR A 70 8.93 2.94 7.51
CA THR A 70 10.00 1.98 7.83
C THR A 70 10.72 2.38 9.11
N GLY A 71 11.03 3.68 9.28
CA GLY A 71 11.63 4.20 10.51
C GLY A 71 10.77 3.95 11.75
N PHE A 72 9.45 4.16 11.66
CA PHE A 72 8.53 3.92 12.78
C PHE A 72 8.40 2.42 13.11
N ILE A 73 8.36 1.55 12.10
CA ILE A 73 8.35 0.10 12.30
C ILE A 73 9.64 -0.35 12.98
N LEU A 74 10.78 0.15 12.52
CA LEU A 74 12.09 -0.19 13.06
C LEU A 74 12.28 0.35 14.49
N MET A 75 11.77 1.54 14.79
CA MET A 75 11.75 2.09 16.15
C MET A 75 10.90 1.22 17.09
N GLY A 76 9.75 0.72 16.64
CA GLY A 76 8.93 -0.23 17.41
C GLY A 76 9.63 -1.58 17.62
N PHE A 77 10.49 -1.99 16.69
CA PHE A 77 11.30 -3.21 16.83
C PHE A 77 12.40 -3.05 17.89
N PHE A 78 13.11 -1.91 17.91
CA PHE A 78 14.18 -1.66 18.88
C PHE A 78 13.69 -1.17 20.25
N ASN A 79 12.52 -0.53 20.31
CA ASN A 79 11.93 -0.02 21.54
C ASN A 79 10.49 -0.54 21.71
N PRO A 80 10.29 -1.61 22.49
CA PRO A 80 8.96 -2.22 22.72
C PRO A 80 7.92 -1.25 23.31
N ASN A 81 8.36 -0.18 23.96
CA ASN A 81 7.46 0.86 24.51
C ASN A 81 6.90 1.79 23.42
N PHE A 82 7.47 1.77 22.21
CA PHE A 82 7.00 2.56 21.08
C PHE A 82 5.85 1.84 20.35
N ASN A 83 4.64 1.95 20.91
CA ASN A 83 3.43 1.36 20.34
C ASN A 83 2.50 2.44 19.75
N LYS A 84 2.67 2.78 18.47
CA LYS A 84 1.85 3.77 17.74
C LYS A 84 1.17 3.17 16.50
N PRO A 85 0.27 2.18 16.67
CA PRO A 85 -0.26 1.39 15.57
C PRO A 85 -1.17 2.21 14.64
N ILE A 86 -1.84 3.24 15.15
CA ILE A 86 -2.68 4.14 14.35
C ILE A 86 -1.83 4.96 13.37
N ILE A 87 -0.66 5.44 13.79
CA ILE A 87 0.23 6.27 12.99
C ILE A 87 0.83 5.43 11.87
N ILE A 88 1.41 4.28 12.20
CA ILE A 88 1.99 3.34 11.23
C ILE A 88 0.95 2.92 10.20
N ARG A 89 -0.28 2.62 10.63
CA ARG A 89 -1.38 2.25 9.73
C ARG A 89 -1.72 3.38 8.76
N SER A 90 -1.88 4.60 9.25
CA SER A 90 -2.18 5.77 8.40
C SER A 90 -1.05 6.05 7.41
N LEU A 91 0.19 5.88 7.83
CA LEU A 91 1.37 6.07 6.99
C LEU A 91 1.49 5.01 5.88
N LEU A 92 1.19 3.74 6.18
CA LEU A 92 1.11 2.67 5.18
C LEU A 92 0.01 2.93 4.15
N TRP A 93 -1.19 3.30 4.61
CA TRP A 93 -2.30 3.65 3.70
C TRP A 93 -1.96 4.84 2.80
N ALA A 94 -1.35 5.89 3.37
CA ALA A 94 -0.88 7.03 2.59
C ALA A 94 0.20 6.61 1.59
N SER A 95 1.15 5.76 1.99
CA SER A 95 2.22 5.25 1.12
C SER A 95 1.65 4.51 -0.08
N VAL A 96 0.68 3.61 0.11
CA VAL A 96 0.00 2.88 -0.98
C VAL A 96 -0.72 3.85 -1.92
N PHE A 97 -1.46 4.82 -1.35
CA PHE A 97 -2.23 5.80 -2.13
C PHE A 97 -1.33 6.67 -3.02
N PHE A 98 -0.29 7.28 -2.44
CA PHE A 98 0.63 8.12 -3.22
C PHE A 98 1.50 7.32 -4.19
N SER A 99 1.83 6.06 -3.86
CA SER A 99 2.53 5.16 -4.80
C SER A 99 1.66 4.88 -6.02
N PHE A 100 0.37 4.61 -5.83
CA PHE A 100 -0.58 4.41 -6.94
C PHE A 100 -0.63 5.62 -7.86
N ILE A 101 -0.81 6.83 -7.32
CA ILE A 101 -0.86 8.06 -8.13
C ILE A 101 0.45 8.25 -8.89
N THR A 102 1.58 8.00 -8.24
CA THR A 102 2.91 8.10 -8.85
C THR A 102 3.07 7.12 -10.02
N ILE A 103 2.72 5.85 -9.83
CA ILE A 103 2.78 4.81 -10.87
C ILE A 103 1.88 5.20 -12.05
N VAL A 104 0.66 5.66 -11.79
CA VAL A 104 -0.25 6.13 -12.83
C VAL A 104 0.37 7.28 -13.60
N ALA A 105 0.86 8.32 -12.93
CA ALA A 105 1.49 9.47 -13.60
C ALA A 105 2.71 9.05 -14.44
N GLY A 106 3.55 8.13 -13.92
CA GLY A 106 4.72 7.63 -14.65
C GLY A 106 4.33 6.80 -15.86
N PHE A 107 3.29 5.97 -15.73
CA PHE A 107 2.74 5.17 -16.82
C PHE A 107 2.11 6.04 -17.94
N LEU A 108 1.40 7.11 -17.57
CA LEU A 108 0.89 8.08 -18.55
C LEU A 108 2.04 8.70 -19.35
N LEU A 109 3.14 9.06 -18.68
CA LEU A 109 4.32 9.62 -19.35
C LEU A 109 5.02 8.60 -20.26
N PHE A 110 5.14 7.35 -19.79
CA PHE A 110 5.71 6.24 -20.55
C PHE A 110 5.00 6.02 -21.89
N ILE A 111 3.65 6.02 -21.86
CA ILE A 111 2.85 5.88 -23.08
C ILE A 111 2.94 7.15 -23.96
N ALA A 112 2.83 8.32 -23.35
CA ALA A 112 2.60 9.56 -24.09
C ALA A 112 3.82 10.09 -24.84
N GLU A 113 5.04 9.87 -24.32
CA GLU A 113 6.28 10.23 -25.00
C GLU A 113 6.89 9.03 -25.75
N ALA A 114 6.13 7.93 -25.89
CA ALA A 114 6.55 6.67 -26.53
C ALA A 114 7.97 6.24 -26.11
N TYR A 115 8.30 6.41 -24.83
CA TYR A 115 9.63 6.13 -24.32
C TYR A 115 9.92 4.64 -24.52
N SER A 116 11.02 4.38 -25.21
CA SER A 116 11.50 3.02 -25.46
C SER A 116 12.95 2.88 -24.99
N GLY A 117 13.29 1.70 -24.50
CA GLY A 117 14.62 1.35 -24.04
C GLY A 117 14.64 0.74 -22.64
N ASP A 118 15.67 -0.07 -22.38
CA ASP A 118 15.79 -0.89 -21.18
C ASP A 118 15.79 -0.07 -19.88
N MET A 119 16.35 1.16 -19.92
CA MET A 119 16.42 2.02 -18.74
C MET A 119 15.03 2.47 -18.27
N VAL A 120 14.16 2.85 -19.20
CA VAL A 120 12.81 3.33 -18.87
C VAL A 120 11.91 2.15 -18.46
N ASN A 121 12.04 1.02 -19.14
CA ASN A 121 11.35 -0.22 -18.78
C ASN A 121 11.73 -0.65 -17.35
N ASN A 122 13.03 -0.71 -17.04
CA ASN A 122 13.50 -1.05 -15.69
C ASN A 122 13.00 -0.05 -14.62
N HIS A 123 12.89 1.24 -14.96
CA HIS A 123 12.37 2.24 -14.04
C HIS A 123 10.87 2.01 -13.73
N LEU A 124 10.07 1.75 -14.77
CA LEU A 124 8.65 1.41 -14.62
C LEU A 124 8.46 0.12 -13.81
N ASP A 125 9.23 -0.92 -14.13
CA ASP A 125 9.20 -2.20 -13.41
C ASP A 125 9.57 -2.01 -11.93
N GLY A 126 10.60 -1.21 -11.63
CA GLY A 126 10.98 -0.87 -10.27
C GLY A 126 9.87 -0.14 -9.50
N ALA A 127 9.14 0.76 -10.16
CA ALA A 127 7.98 1.44 -9.57
C ALA A 127 6.83 0.45 -9.29
N LEU A 128 6.52 -0.46 -10.23
CA LEU A 128 5.50 -1.49 -10.07
C LEU A 128 5.85 -2.45 -8.93
N ILE A 129 7.09 -2.95 -8.87
CA ILE A 129 7.57 -3.84 -7.79
C ILE A 129 7.46 -3.14 -6.43
N THR A 130 7.82 -1.86 -6.36
CA THR A 130 7.69 -1.07 -5.12
C THR A 130 6.23 -0.92 -4.71
N GLY A 131 5.34 -0.60 -5.66
CA GLY A 131 3.89 -0.51 -5.44
C GLY A 131 3.27 -1.81 -4.94
N ILE A 132 3.69 -2.94 -5.50
CA ILE A 132 3.28 -4.29 -5.04
C ILE A 132 3.79 -4.52 -3.62
N SER A 133 5.08 -4.27 -3.37
CA SER A 133 5.72 -4.52 -2.07
C SER A 133 5.05 -3.75 -0.93
N ILE A 134 4.75 -2.46 -1.12
CA ILE A 134 4.07 -1.66 -0.09
C ILE A 134 2.61 -2.08 0.10
N SER A 135 1.93 -2.51 -0.96
CA SER A 135 0.55 -3.04 -0.87
C SER A 135 0.50 -4.36 -0.11
N VAL A 136 1.45 -5.27 -0.38
CA VAL A 136 1.62 -6.52 0.38
C VAL A 136 1.93 -6.22 1.85
N CYS A 137 2.82 -5.26 2.13
CA CYS A 137 3.14 -4.84 3.49
C CYS A 137 1.89 -4.35 4.25
N LEU A 138 1.03 -3.55 3.61
CA LEU A 138 -0.23 -3.10 4.19
C LEU A 138 -1.18 -4.28 4.49
N ILE A 139 -1.31 -5.25 3.58
CA ILE A 139 -2.14 -6.45 3.80
C ILE A 139 -1.63 -7.26 4.99
N ILE A 140 -0.32 -7.49 5.08
CA ILE A 140 0.31 -8.19 6.20
C ILE A 140 0.05 -7.42 7.50
N TYR A 141 0.24 -6.10 7.50
CA TYR A 141 0.04 -5.26 8.68
C TYR A 141 -1.40 -5.29 9.19
N GLU A 142 -2.40 -5.12 8.31
CA GLU A 142 -3.83 -5.20 8.67
C GLU A 142 -4.21 -6.60 9.16
N SER A 143 -3.64 -7.65 8.55
CA SER A 143 -3.87 -9.05 8.96
C SER A 143 -3.31 -9.34 10.37
N ASN A 144 -2.11 -8.83 10.67
CA ASN A 144 -1.48 -8.97 11.99
C ASN A 144 -2.20 -8.14 13.06
N LEU A 145 -2.63 -6.92 12.73
CA LEU A 145 -3.42 -6.09 13.63
C LEU A 145 -4.73 -6.78 14.01
N HIS A 146 -5.38 -7.42 13.04
CA HIS A 146 -6.59 -8.19 13.27
C HIS A 146 -6.36 -9.42 14.14
N GLN A 147 -5.23 -10.14 13.96
CA GLN A 147 -4.86 -11.25 14.85
C GLN A 147 -4.55 -10.77 16.28
N LYS A 148 -3.88 -9.63 16.47
CA LYS A 148 -3.68 -9.03 17.80
C LYS A 148 -4.98 -8.60 18.46
N LEU A 149 -5.95 -8.10 17.70
CA LEU A 149 -7.28 -7.72 18.23
C LEU A 149 -8.15 -8.94 18.57
N LYS A 150 -8.12 -10.00 17.75
CA LYS A 150 -8.77 -11.28 18.07
C LYS A 150 -8.09 -12.02 19.23
N GLY A 151 -6.77 -11.95 19.29
CA GLY A 151 -5.96 -12.45 20.42
C GLY A 151 -6.11 -11.60 21.68
N GLY A 152 -6.54 -10.34 21.59
CA GLY A 152 -6.74 -9.43 22.72
C GLY A 152 -7.92 -9.78 23.64
N PHE A 153 -8.75 -10.76 23.30
CA PHE A 153 -9.72 -11.36 24.23
C PHE A 153 -9.21 -12.67 24.87
N VAL A 154 -8.02 -13.15 24.48
CA VAL A 154 -7.41 -14.40 24.98
C VAL A 154 -6.01 -14.17 25.56
N PHE A 155 -5.37 -13.02 25.33
CA PHE A 155 -4.02 -12.68 25.79
C PHE A 155 -3.99 -11.89 27.11
N THR A 156 -4.79 -12.30 28.09
CA THR A 156 -4.57 -11.92 29.51
C THR A 156 -3.99 -13.06 30.34
N CYS A 157 -3.60 -14.20 29.75
CA CYS A 157 -3.08 -15.36 30.49
C CYS A 157 -1.63 -15.76 30.20
N PHE A 158 -0.83 -14.96 29.48
CA PHE A 158 0.58 -15.28 29.22
C PHE A 158 1.57 -14.33 29.90
N LEU A 159 1.17 -13.80 31.05
CA LEU A 159 2.08 -13.17 32.01
C LEU A 159 1.77 -13.71 33.41
N ASP A 160 2.08 -14.99 33.60
CA ASP A 160 2.50 -15.61 34.86
C ASP A 160 3.68 -16.54 34.55
#